data_AF-A0A351SZ37-F1
#
_entry.id   AF-A0A351SZ37-F1
#
_cell.length_a   1.000
_cell.length_b   1.000
_cell.length_c   1.000
_cell.angle_alpha   90.00
_cell.angle_beta   90.00
_cell.angle_gamma   90.00
#
_symmetry.space_group_name_H-M   'P 1'
#
loop_
_entity.id
_entity.type
_entity.pdbx_description
1 polymer ?
#
loop_
_entity_poly.entity_id
_entity_poly.type
_entity_poly.pdbx_seq_one_letter_code
_entity_poly.pdbx_strand_id
1 'polypeptide(L)'
;GSLEDLWAFNEEVVARAIFAAPVPVISAVGHEIDFTIADFVADHRAPTPTAAAEMVVPRKADLMERVEDLEARMLREIQGRIEREREAWTGLVRRLADPRRRLQENQMLLDDLSLSLWRRFQDRLGRLRERLTHDAGRLSGLSPLAVLERGYSIAHKMPEALIVKDSDSLKIGDLLRVTFARGKSLCRVEQKE
;
A
#
# COMPACT_ATOMS: atom_id res chain seq x y z
N GLY A 1 7.96 58.22 63.27
CA GLY A 1 8.96 59.14 63.82
C GLY A 1 8.24 60.38 64.30
N SER A 2 8.92 61.26 65.00
CA SER A 2 8.42 62.64 65.13
C SER A 2 8.34 63.30 63.75
N LEU A 3 7.57 64.37 63.59
CA LEU A 3 7.46 65.09 62.30
C LEU A 3 8.84 65.64 61.88
N GLU A 4 9.67 65.94 62.86
CA GLU A 4 11.06 66.38 62.74
C GLU A 4 11.96 65.30 62.12
N ASP A 5 11.73 64.02 62.43
CA ASP A 5 12.48 62.90 61.85
C ASP A 5 12.16 62.68 60.35
N LEU A 6 11.00 63.18 59.90
CA LEU A 6 10.52 63.05 58.52
C LEU A 6 10.83 64.28 57.64
N TRP A 7 11.47 65.31 58.20
CA TRP A 7 11.65 66.60 57.52
C TRP A 7 12.41 66.51 56.20
N ALA A 8 13.42 65.62 56.13
CA ALA A 8 14.19 65.39 54.91
C ALA A 8 13.33 64.93 53.71
N PHE A 9 12.13 64.40 53.96
CA PHE A 9 11.19 63.92 52.94
C PHE A 9 10.13 64.97 52.56
N ASN A 10 10.18 66.15 53.19
CA ASN A 10 9.35 67.32 52.87
C ASN A 10 10.10 68.40 52.07
N GLU A 11 11.33 68.13 51.62
CA GLU A 11 12.07 69.08 50.79
C GLU A 11 11.65 69.00 49.32
N GLU A 12 11.48 70.17 48.69
CA GLU A 12 11.09 70.28 47.28
C GLU A 12 12.05 69.55 46.34
N VAL A 13 13.36 69.59 46.64
CA VAL A 13 14.39 68.93 45.82
C VAL A 13 14.19 67.40 45.80
N VAL A 14 13.78 66.81 46.91
CA VAL A 14 13.50 65.36 47.03
C VAL A 14 12.25 65.00 46.25
N ALA A 15 11.18 65.80 46.37
CA ALA A 15 9.95 65.60 45.62
C ALA A 15 10.19 65.67 44.09
N ARG A 16 10.94 66.68 43.62
CA ARG A 16 11.30 66.79 42.20
C ARG A 16 12.16 65.63 41.72
N ALA A 17 13.06 65.12 42.56
CA ALA A 17 13.87 63.96 42.23
C ALA A 17 13.03 62.67 42.11
N ILE A 18 12.06 62.45 43.01
CA ILE A 18 11.12 61.33 42.94
C ILE A 18 10.26 61.44 41.67
N PHE A 19 9.70 62.62 41.38
CA PHE A 19 8.89 62.84 40.18
C PHE A 19 9.63 62.54 38.88
N ALA A 20 10.92 62.88 38.84
CA ALA A 20 11.77 62.67 37.67
C ALA A 20 12.36 61.24 37.59
N ALA A 21 12.04 60.35 38.54
CA ALA A 21 12.60 59.01 38.57
C ALA A 21 12.12 58.17 37.36
N PRO A 22 13.03 57.46 36.66
CA PRO A 22 12.67 56.62 35.52
C PRO A 22 12.13 55.24 35.91
N VAL A 23 12.10 54.93 37.21
CA VAL A 23 11.62 53.66 37.76
C VAL A 23 10.51 53.96 38.77
N PRO A 24 9.50 53.07 38.90
CA PRO A 24 8.44 53.27 39.89
C PRO A 24 8.98 53.38 41.31
N VAL A 25 8.54 54.40 42.04
CA VAL A 25 8.96 54.68 43.42
C VAL A 25 7.81 54.37 44.38
N ILE A 26 8.08 53.56 45.40
CA ILE A 26 7.17 53.34 46.53
C ILE A 26 7.71 54.10 47.74
N SER A 27 6.96 55.07 48.25
CA SER A 27 7.29 55.75 49.51
C SER A 27 6.86 54.90 50.69
N ALA A 28 7.77 54.69 51.65
CA ALA A 28 7.56 53.84 52.82
C ALA A 28 8.16 54.45 54.09
N VAL A 29 8.06 55.78 54.22
CA VAL A 29 8.82 56.58 55.20
C VAL A 29 8.04 56.85 56.49
N GLY A 30 6.71 56.98 56.42
CA GLY A 30 5.83 57.29 57.56
C GLY A 30 4.84 56.17 57.91
N HIS A 31 4.15 56.28 59.05
CA HIS A 31 3.02 55.39 59.42
C HIS A 31 1.72 55.88 58.78
N GLU A 32 0.61 55.16 58.92
CA GLU A 32 -0.66 55.45 58.21
C GLU A 32 -1.12 56.91 58.25
N ILE A 33 -0.83 57.64 59.34
CA ILE A 33 -1.26 59.02 59.59
C ILE A 33 -0.24 60.11 59.23
N ASP A 34 1.03 59.75 59.00
CA ASP A 34 2.11 60.72 58.72
C ASP A 34 2.27 60.88 57.21
N PHE A 35 2.03 62.08 56.69
CA PHE A 35 2.18 62.38 55.25
C PHE A 35 3.35 63.31 55.00
N THR A 36 4.11 63.02 53.94
CA THR A 36 5.20 63.84 53.43
C THR A 36 4.97 64.24 51.97
N ILE A 37 5.66 65.28 51.51
CA ILE A 37 5.61 65.68 50.09
C ILE A 37 6.11 64.53 49.19
N ALA A 38 7.12 63.77 49.65
CA ALA A 38 7.59 62.57 48.95
C ALA A 38 6.47 61.53 48.73
N ASP A 39 5.58 61.33 49.71
CA ASP A 39 4.46 60.38 49.59
C ASP A 39 3.46 60.77 48.49
N PHE A 40 3.27 62.07 48.26
CA PHE A 40 2.33 62.57 47.24
C PHE A 40 2.89 62.50 45.83
N VAL A 41 4.20 62.42 45.69
CA VAL A 41 4.89 62.43 44.39
C VAL A 41 5.37 61.04 43.97
N ALA A 42 5.50 60.10 44.91
CA ALA A 42 5.77 58.70 44.62
C ALA A 42 4.60 58.01 43.89
N ASP A 43 4.89 56.97 43.09
CA ASP A 43 3.88 56.19 42.37
C ASP A 43 2.95 55.41 43.31
N HIS A 44 3.49 55.01 44.47
CA HIS A 44 2.69 54.38 45.49
C HIS A 44 3.19 54.70 46.90
N ARG A 45 2.28 54.67 47.87
CA ARG A 45 2.59 54.82 49.29
C ARG A 45 2.32 53.51 50.01
N ALA A 46 3.30 53.06 50.78
CA ALA A 46 3.17 51.96 51.72
C ALA A 46 3.30 52.50 53.15
N PRO A 47 2.52 51.96 54.12
CA PRO A 47 2.57 52.40 55.52
C PRO A 47 3.83 51.95 56.26
N THR A 48 4.61 51.02 55.70
CA THR A 48 5.88 50.53 56.25
C THR A 48 6.81 50.04 55.14
N PRO A 49 8.14 50.02 55.36
CA PRO A 49 9.08 49.41 54.42
C PRO A 49 8.78 47.93 54.12
N THR A 50 8.29 47.18 55.11
CA THR A 50 7.89 45.79 54.91
C THR A 50 6.70 45.67 53.97
N ALA A 51 5.69 46.53 54.12
CA ALA A 51 4.54 46.55 53.21
C ALA A 51 4.98 46.90 51.78
N ALA A 52 5.90 47.85 51.60
CA ALA A 52 6.47 48.15 50.28
C ALA A 52 7.19 46.94 49.67
N ALA A 53 7.96 46.19 50.48
CA ALA A 53 8.64 44.99 50.03
C ALA A 53 7.66 43.87 49.64
N GLU A 54 6.59 43.66 50.41
CA GLU A 54 5.54 42.67 50.11
C GLU A 54 4.79 42.98 48.80
N MET A 55 4.72 44.25 48.41
CA MET A 55 4.09 44.65 47.13
C MET A 55 4.94 44.33 45.90
N VAL A 56 6.27 44.31 46.05
CA VAL A 56 7.19 44.13 44.91
C VAL A 56 7.68 42.69 44.83
N VAL A 57 7.72 41.97 45.95
CA VAL A 57 8.25 40.61 46.02
C VAL A 57 7.10 39.60 45.92
N PRO A 58 7.11 38.67 44.94
CA PRO A 58 6.10 37.63 44.85
C PRO A 58 6.13 36.73 46.09
N ARG A 59 4.96 36.27 46.53
CA ARG A 59 4.86 35.41 47.71
C ARG A 59 5.52 34.05 47.42
N LYS A 60 6.26 33.53 48.39
CA LYS A 60 6.89 32.20 48.29
C LYS A 60 5.87 31.10 47.97
N ALA A 61 4.65 31.20 48.49
CA ALA A 61 3.59 30.22 48.25
C ALA A 61 3.23 30.13 46.75
N ASP A 62 3.01 31.28 46.11
CA ASP A 62 2.67 31.37 44.68
C ASP A 62 3.80 30.80 43.80
N LEU A 63 5.07 31.03 44.20
CA LEU A 63 6.22 30.45 43.50
C LEU A 63 6.29 28.93 43.66
N MET A 64 5.99 28.41 44.85
CA MET A 64 5.96 26.96 45.10
C MET A 64 4.85 26.28 44.30
N GLU A 65 3.64 26.84 44.30
CA GLU A 65 2.51 26.35 43.50
C GLU A 65 2.87 26.32 42.00
N ARG A 66 3.54 27.37 41.52
CA ARG A 66 3.99 27.42 40.13
C ARG A 66 5.04 26.36 39.79
N VAL A 67 5.93 26.02 40.73
CA VAL A 67 6.91 24.95 40.55
C VAL A 67 6.20 23.59 40.50
N GLU A 68 5.26 23.34 41.41
CA GLU A 68 4.46 22.11 41.44
C GLU A 68 3.66 21.93 40.14
N ASP A 69 3.04 23.00 39.64
CA ASP A 69 2.33 23.00 38.36
C ASP A 69 3.24 22.68 37.18
N LEU A 70 4.44 23.28 37.14
CA LEU A 70 5.41 23.03 36.09
C LEU A 70 5.92 21.59 36.13
N GLU A 71 6.16 21.04 37.31
CA GLU A 71 6.54 19.64 37.50
C GLU A 71 5.44 18.70 37.01
N ALA A 72 4.19 18.94 37.44
CA ALA A 72 3.05 18.12 37.03
C ALA A 72 2.82 18.18 35.51
N ARG A 73 3.00 19.36 34.88
CA ARG A 73 2.95 19.51 33.42
C ARG A 73 4.08 18.74 32.73
N MET A 74 5.31 18.85 33.22
CA MET A 74 6.46 18.15 32.65
C MET A 74 6.26 16.63 32.68
N LEU A 75 5.80 16.09 33.81
CA LEU A 75 5.53 14.66 33.95
C LEU A 75 4.45 14.18 32.97
N ARG A 76 3.37 14.94 32.80
CA ARG A 76 2.31 14.63 31.82
C ARG A 76 2.85 14.60 30.39
N GLU A 77 3.67 15.58 30.01
CA GLU A 77 4.26 15.63 28.66
C GLU A 77 5.22 14.46 28.40
N ILE A 78 6.05 14.11 29.39
CA ILE A 78 6.95 12.96 29.30
C ILE A 78 6.17 11.66 29.12
N GLN A 79 5.14 11.43 29.94
CA GLN A 79 4.29 10.25 29.82
C GLN A 79 3.59 10.19 28.46
N GLY A 80 3.01 11.32 28.02
CA GLY A 80 2.38 11.43 26.71
C GLY A 80 3.35 11.24 25.54
N ARG A 81 4.64 11.59 25.70
CA ARG A 81 5.66 11.30 24.68
C ARG A 81 5.99 9.81 24.64
N ILE A 82 6.22 9.19 25.79
CA ILE A 82 6.54 7.75 25.87
C ILE A 82 5.41 6.92 25.25
N GLU A 83 4.15 7.25 25.55
CA GLU A 83 3.02 6.49 25.03
C GLU A 83 2.88 6.61 23.50
N ARG A 84 3.05 7.82 22.95
CA ARG A 84 3.07 8.04 21.49
C ARG A 84 4.18 7.25 20.80
N GLU A 85 5.38 7.22 21.38
CA GLU A 85 6.50 6.44 20.82
C GLU A 85 6.24 4.94 20.90
N ARG A 86 5.60 4.45 21.99
CA ARG A 86 5.19 3.04 22.12
C ARG A 86 4.12 2.66 21.10
N GLU A 87 3.12 3.51 20.88
CA GLU A 87 2.10 3.31 19.86
C GLU A 87 2.71 3.29 18.46
N ALA A 88 3.60 4.24 18.16
CA ALA A 88 4.32 4.30 16.89
C ALA A 88 5.16 3.04 16.66
N TRP A 89 5.94 2.62 17.67
CA TRP A 89 6.72 1.38 17.64
C TRP A 89 5.84 0.16 17.40
N THR A 90 4.74 0.03 18.13
CA THR A 90 3.79 -1.08 17.97
C THR A 90 3.18 -1.09 16.58
N GLY A 91 2.86 0.09 16.03
CA GLY A 91 2.39 0.25 14.66
C GLY A 91 3.44 -0.16 13.62
N LEU A 92 4.70 0.23 13.80
CA LEU A 92 5.83 -0.16 12.97
C LEU A 92 6.05 -1.68 13.00
N VAL A 93 6.06 -2.29 14.19
CA VAL A 93 6.20 -3.75 14.36
C VAL A 93 5.05 -4.50 13.68
N ARG A 94 3.81 -4.03 13.81
CA ARG A 94 2.66 -4.64 13.10
C ARG A 94 2.77 -4.50 11.58
N ARG A 95 3.28 -3.37 11.08
CA ARG A 95 3.50 -3.13 9.63
C ARG A 95 4.66 -3.93 9.07
N LEU A 96 5.65 -4.23 9.90
CA LEU A 96 6.61 -5.30 9.67
C LEU A 96 5.89 -6.66 9.78
N ALA A 97 4.85 -6.85 8.96
CA ALA A 97 4.14 -8.10 8.83
C ALA A 97 5.16 -9.24 8.72
N ASP A 98 5.02 -10.22 9.61
CA ASP A 98 5.96 -11.32 9.81
C ASP A 98 6.48 -11.82 8.44
N PRO A 99 7.75 -11.54 8.10
CA PRO A 99 8.32 -11.95 6.82
C PRO A 99 8.13 -13.45 6.56
N ARG A 100 8.06 -14.26 7.62
CA ARG A 100 7.77 -15.70 7.51
C ARG A 100 6.34 -15.96 7.06
N ARG A 101 5.36 -15.23 7.59
CA ARG A 101 3.95 -15.36 7.16
C ARG A 101 3.79 -14.95 5.70
N ARG A 102 4.36 -13.82 5.28
CA ARG A 102 4.33 -13.39 3.87
C ARG A 102 5.03 -14.39 2.95
N LEU A 103 6.15 -14.95 3.39
CA LEU A 103 6.86 -15.98 2.64
C LEU A 103 6.02 -17.26 2.52
N GLN A 104 5.35 -17.68 3.59
CA GLN A 104 4.48 -18.85 3.61
C GLN A 104 3.25 -18.66 2.72
N GLU A 105 2.60 -17.48 2.76
CA GLU A 105 1.49 -17.13 1.86
C GLU A 105 1.94 -17.17 0.39
N ASN A 106 3.12 -16.62 0.07
CA ASN A 106 3.68 -16.69 -1.28
C ASN A 106 4.06 -18.11 -1.71
N GLN A 107 4.59 -18.94 -0.81
CA GLN A 107 4.88 -20.36 -1.08
C GLN A 107 3.60 -21.12 -1.41
N MET A 108 2.54 -20.96 -0.62
CA MET A 108 1.24 -21.57 -0.89
C MET A 108 0.66 -21.12 -2.25
N LEU A 109 0.82 -19.83 -2.58
CA LEU A 109 0.37 -19.29 -3.85
C LEU A 109 1.15 -19.90 -5.03
N LEU A 110 2.48 -20.02 -4.89
CA LEU A 110 3.34 -20.67 -5.88
C LEU A 110 2.98 -22.14 -6.09
N ASP A 111 2.68 -22.87 -5.02
CA ASP A 111 2.28 -24.28 -5.10
C ASP A 111 0.94 -24.45 -5.85
N ASP A 112 -0.06 -23.61 -5.55
CA ASP A 112 -1.34 -23.64 -6.25
C ASP A 112 -1.20 -23.28 -7.74
N LEU A 113 -0.44 -22.21 -8.05
CA LEU A 113 -0.16 -21.82 -9.42
C LEU A 113 0.57 -22.94 -10.18
N SER A 114 1.52 -23.61 -9.54
CA SER A 114 2.28 -24.72 -10.14
C SER A 114 1.38 -25.91 -10.47
N LEU A 115 0.52 -26.31 -9.53
CA LEU A 115 -0.45 -27.40 -9.74
C LEU A 115 -1.49 -27.05 -10.82
N SER A 116 -1.95 -25.80 -10.87
CA SER A 116 -2.89 -25.32 -11.89
C SER A 116 -2.24 -25.31 -13.28
N LEU A 117 -1.00 -24.83 -13.38
CA LEU A 117 -0.23 -24.82 -14.63
C LEU A 117 -0.02 -26.23 -15.16
N TRP A 118 0.37 -27.17 -14.31
CA TRP A 118 0.65 -28.55 -14.72
C TRP A 118 -0.61 -29.26 -15.24
N ARG A 119 -1.75 -29.09 -14.54
CA ARG A 119 -3.06 -29.61 -14.99
C ARG A 119 -3.44 -29.06 -16.35
N ARG A 120 -3.40 -27.74 -16.51
CA ARG A 120 -3.74 -27.07 -17.78
C ARG A 120 -2.81 -27.49 -18.92
N PHE A 121 -1.53 -27.72 -18.64
CA PHE A 121 -0.56 -28.19 -19.61
C PHE A 121 -0.88 -29.61 -20.09
N GLN A 122 -1.18 -30.53 -19.17
CA GLN A 122 -1.60 -31.90 -19.53
C GLN A 122 -2.89 -31.92 -20.34
N ASP A 123 -3.90 -31.15 -19.92
CA ASP A 123 -5.17 -31.04 -20.66
C ASP A 123 -4.92 -30.53 -22.08
N ARG A 124 -4.03 -29.54 -22.23
CA ARG A 124 -3.68 -28.99 -23.54
C ARG A 124 -2.97 -30.01 -24.42
N LEU A 125 -2.01 -30.75 -23.86
CA LEU A 125 -1.32 -31.83 -24.57
C LEU A 125 -2.26 -32.96 -24.99
N GLY A 126 -3.19 -33.36 -24.11
CA GLY A 126 -4.21 -34.36 -24.41
C GLY A 126 -5.07 -33.96 -25.61
N ARG A 127 -5.61 -32.74 -25.59
CA ARG A 127 -6.43 -32.19 -26.71
C ARG A 127 -5.64 -32.09 -28.02
N LEU A 128 -4.35 -31.74 -27.96
CA LEU A 128 -3.51 -31.70 -29.17
C LEU A 128 -3.28 -33.09 -29.74
N ARG A 129 -3.06 -34.11 -28.89
CA ARG A 129 -2.95 -35.50 -29.33
C ARG A 129 -4.23 -36.01 -29.96
N GLU A 130 -5.38 -35.76 -29.33
CA GLU A 130 -6.69 -36.16 -29.85
C GLU A 130 -6.99 -35.53 -31.22
N ARG A 131 -6.66 -34.24 -31.39
CA ARG A 131 -6.78 -33.58 -32.69
C ARG A 131 -5.89 -34.22 -33.75
N LEU A 132 -4.63 -34.49 -33.39
CA LEU A 132 -3.67 -35.12 -34.30
C LEU A 132 -4.15 -36.51 -34.74
N THR A 133 -4.62 -37.34 -33.81
CA THR A 133 -5.14 -38.68 -34.15
C THR A 133 -6.40 -38.60 -34.98
N HIS A 134 -7.31 -37.68 -34.66
CA HIS A 134 -8.52 -37.46 -35.46
C HIS A 134 -8.19 -37.03 -36.90
N ASP A 135 -7.30 -36.05 -37.08
CA ASP A 135 -6.92 -35.56 -38.41
C ASP A 135 -6.14 -36.60 -39.21
N ALA A 136 -5.27 -37.38 -38.56
CA ALA A 136 -4.60 -38.52 -39.18
C ALA A 136 -5.59 -39.61 -39.63
N GLY A 137 -6.63 -39.88 -38.83
CA GLY A 137 -7.72 -40.80 -39.18
C GLY A 137 -8.51 -40.32 -40.39
N ARG A 138 -8.85 -39.02 -40.44
CA ARG A 138 -9.51 -38.42 -41.62
C ARG A 138 -8.65 -38.53 -42.87
N LEU A 139 -7.36 -38.24 -42.77
CA LEU A 139 -6.43 -38.33 -43.90
C LEU A 139 -6.32 -39.77 -44.41
N SER A 140 -6.28 -40.73 -43.49
CA SER A 140 -6.25 -42.17 -43.83
C SER A 140 -7.55 -42.60 -44.52
N GLY A 141 -8.70 -42.15 -44.03
CA GLY A 141 -10.01 -42.45 -44.64
C GLY A 141 -10.21 -41.85 -46.03
N LEU A 142 -9.56 -40.72 -46.33
CA LEU A 142 -9.59 -40.07 -47.64
C LEU A 142 -8.49 -40.57 -48.59
N SER A 143 -7.59 -41.44 -48.14
CA SER A 143 -6.52 -41.99 -48.97
C SER A 143 -7.08 -43.03 -49.96
N PRO A 144 -6.89 -42.84 -51.28
CA PRO A 144 -7.24 -43.85 -52.28
C PRO A 144 -6.55 -45.19 -52.02
N LEU A 145 -5.35 -45.17 -51.42
CA LEU A 145 -4.62 -46.37 -51.04
C LEU A 145 -5.37 -47.18 -49.97
N ALA A 146 -5.98 -46.53 -48.98
CA ALA A 146 -6.76 -47.18 -47.93
C ALA A 146 -8.09 -47.76 -48.45
N VAL A 147 -8.62 -47.22 -49.56
CA VAL A 147 -9.75 -47.83 -50.28
C VAL A 147 -9.29 -49.09 -51.00
N LEU A 148 -8.12 -49.05 -51.66
CA LEU A 148 -7.55 -50.19 -52.36
C LEU A 148 -7.13 -51.33 -51.41
N GLU A 149 -6.55 -51.02 -50.24
CA GLU A 149 -6.18 -51.99 -49.21
C GLU A 149 -7.37 -52.73 -48.61
N ARG A 150 -8.56 -52.14 -48.63
CA ARG A 150 -9.82 -52.79 -48.22
C ARG A 150 -10.35 -53.79 -49.25
N GLY A 151 -9.65 -54.00 -50.36
CA GLY A 151 -10.00 -54.99 -51.39
C GLY A 151 -10.79 -54.41 -52.58
N TYR A 152 -11.06 -53.10 -52.58
CA TYR A 152 -11.62 -52.44 -53.76
C TYR A 152 -10.54 -52.23 -54.81
N SER A 153 -10.94 -52.12 -56.07
CA SER A 153 -10.04 -51.84 -57.17
C SER A 153 -10.59 -50.72 -58.04
N ILE A 154 -9.70 -49.95 -58.68
CA ILE A 154 -10.09 -48.86 -59.58
C ILE A 154 -9.80 -49.30 -61.01
N ALA A 155 -10.85 -49.38 -61.82
CA ALA A 155 -10.77 -49.72 -63.23
C ALA A 155 -10.62 -48.47 -64.11
N HIS A 156 -9.65 -48.49 -65.03
CA HIS A 156 -9.45 -47.45 -66.04
C HIS A 156 -9.62 -48.02 -67.44
N LYS A 157 -10.45 -47.40 -68.28
CA LYS A 157 -10.63 -47.76 -69.69
C LYS A 157 -9.44 -47.29 -70.53
N MET A 158 -8.88 -48.20 -71.32
CA MET A 158 -7.74 -47.92 -72.20
C MET A 158 -8.20 -47.57 -73.62
N PRO A 159 -7.44 -46.73 -74.36
CA PRO A 159 -6.13 -46.14 -74.00
C PRO A 159 -6.22 -44.85 -73.16
N GLU A 160 -7.40 -44.24 -73.06
CA GLU A 160 -7.63 -42.88 -72.53
C GLU A 160 -7.44 -42.75 -71.01
N ALA A 161 -7.31 -43.87 -70.29
CA ALA A 161 -7.18 -43.94 -68.84
C ALA A 161 -8.34 -43.29 -68.07
N LEU A 162 -9.55 -43.31 -68.64
CA LEU A 162 -10.76 -42.83 -67.99
C LEU A 162 -11.21 -43.78 -66.88
N ILE A 163 -11.55 -43.25 -65.70
CA ILE A 163 -12.07 -44.04 -64.59
C ILE A 163 -13.47 -44.54 -64.94
N VAL A 164 -13.67 -45.85 -64.82
CA VAL A 164 -14.96 -46.50 -65.04
C VAL A 164 -15.72 -46.52 -63.73
N LYS A 165 -16.84 -45.80 -63.68
CA LYS A 165 -17.74 -45.74 -62.50
C LYS A 165 -19.02 -46.54 -62.68
N ASP A 166 -19.37 -46.84 -63.92
CA ASP A 166 -20.64 -47.47 -64.31
C ASP A 166 -20.35 -48.48 -65.43
N SER A 167 -20.91 -49.69 -65.33
CA SER A 167 -20.76 -50.74 -66.34
C SER A 167 -21.39 -50.34 -67.68
N ASP A 168 -22.33 -49.39 -67.70
CA ASP A 168 -22.96 -48.88 -68.93
C ASP A 168 -21.99 -48.16 -69.88
N SER A 169 -20.88 -47.67 -69.35
CA SER A 169 -19.83 -47.03 -70.13
C SER A 169 -18.88 -48.01 -70.85
N LEU A 170 -19.04 -49.32 -70.60
CA LEU A 170 -18.20 -50.39 -71.13
C LEU A 170 -18.86 -51.13 -72.30
N LYS A 171 -18.04 -51.53 -73.27
CA LYS A 171 -18.41 -52.44 -74.36
C LYS A 171 -17.64 -53.75 -74.23
N ILE A 172 -18.26 -54.84 -74.69
CA ILE A 172 -17.58 -56.14 -74.80
C ILE A 172 -16.37 -55.98 -75.73
N GLY A 173 -15.21 -56.46 -75.28
CA GLY A 173 -13.92 -56.30 -75.94
C GLY A 173 -13.07 -55.13 -75.44
N ASP A 174 -13.60 -54.22 -74.63
CA ASP A 174 -12.83 -53.10 -74.07
C ASP A 174 -11.69 -53.61 -73.17
N LEU A 175 -10.55 -52.94 -73.24
CA LEU A 175 -9.40 -53.18 -72.35
C LEU A 175 -9.47 -52.28 -71.12
N LEU A 176 -9.35 -52.89 -69.95
CA LEU A 176 -9.39 -52.23 -68.65
C LEU A 176 -8.07 -52.45 -67.91
N ARG A 177 -7.54 -51.39 -67.32
CA ARG A 177 -6.44 -51.47 -66.36
C ARG A 177 -7.01 -51.37 -64.95
N VAL A 178 -6.97 -52.48 -64.22
CA VAL A 178 -7.41 -52.57 -62.83
C VAL A 178 -6.21 -52.31 -61.92
N THR A 179 -6.35 -51.32 -61.03
CA THR A 179 -5.33 -51.00 -60.02
C THR A 179 -5.77 -51.57 -58.68
N PHE A 180 -4.89 -52.35 -58.05
CA PHE A 180 -5.10 -52.94 -56.73
C PHE A 180 -4.28 -52.19 -55.67
N ALA A 181 -4.41 -52.60 -54.40
CA ALA A 181 -3.55 -52.11 -53.31
C ALA A 181 -2.06 -52.24 -53.64
N ARG A 182 -1.70 -53.33 -54.32
CA ARG A 182 -0.34 -53.57 -54.81
C ARG A 182 -0.41 -54.07 -56.25
N GLY A 183 0.20 -53.33 -57.16
CA GLY A 183 0.28 -53.70 -58.57
C GLY A 183 -0.95 -53.35 -59.40
N LYS A 184 -0.88 -53.69 -60.68
CA LYS A 184 -1.89 -53.39 -61.71
C LYS A 184 -2.04 -54.60 -62.63
N SER A 185 -3.26 -54.86 -63.09
CA SER A 185 -3.53 -55.89 -64.10
C SER A 185 -4.25 -55.29 -65.30
N LEU A 186 -4.04 -55.89 -66.47
CA LEU A 186 -4.76 -55.58 -67.70
C LEU A 186 -5.80 -56.68 -67.95
N CYS A 187 -7.06 -56.28 -68.03
CA CYS A 187 -8.21 -57.16 -68.19
C CYS A 187 -8.97 -56.78 -69.47
N ARG A 188 -9.71 -57.74 -70.04
CA ARG A 188 -10.63 -57.50 -71.17
C ARG A 188 -12.05 -57.79 -70.71
N VAL A 189 -13.01 -56.98 -71.16
CA VAL A 189 -14.43 -57.21 -70.88
C VAL A 189 -14.94 -58.32 -71.80
N GLU A 190 -15.26 -59.49 -71.24
CA GLU A 190 -15.81 -60.63 -71.99
C GLU A 190 -17.34 -60.67 -71.97
N GLN A 191 -17.95 -60.25 -70.84
CA GLN A 191 -19.39 -60.24 -70.64
C GLN A 191 -19.77 -59.04 -69.75
N LYS A 192 -20.99 -58.51 -69.93
CA LYS A 192 -21.56 -57.42 -69.14
C LYS A 192 -22.88 -57.89 -68.52
N GLU A 193 -23.03 -57.65 -67.22
CA GLU A 193 -24.27 -57.82 -66.44
C GLU A 193 -24.84 -56.45 -66.06
#